data_AF-A0A024VYW2-F1
#
_entry.id   AF-A0A024VYW2-F1
#
_cell.length_a   1.000
_cell.length_b   1.000
_cell.length_c   1.000
_cell.angle_alpha   90.00
_cell.angle_beta   90.00
_cell.angle_gamma   90.00
#
_symmetry.space_group_name_H-M   'P 1'
#
loop_
_entity.id
_entity.type
_entity.pdbx_description
1 polymer ?
#
loop_
_entity_poly.entity_id
_entity_poly.type
_entity_poly.pdbx_seq_one_letter_code
_entity_poly.pdbx_strand_id
1 'polypeptide(L)'
;MLKNVKKACREKHDGGKKYCSGDGNICDETRAQSQNTFISLHCKDCLKECMKYKKWIDIKFEEFKEQQNKYGNELQKLNGNSNGGGDNNCCTEKKKKNTAAEFLKELKHCKNGQNNSEEKGTEEDEKNNEINFDKPENTFNPSTYCKACPVYGVNCNNKKSECVPISEETYKSTKGSRGENNDDKTTSVIEVLMLDRKGKDKTNDLDNDCKINELLKYAGVQKWECQKKKGIDQCNLTNPGAKTDDDKNIWFNEFFQRWLRDFVRDYNILKGKIKACIKNENEKEKEKSHKCIQGCDDKCECVKQWLDKKSTEWDEMKKHYEKHSNDDNETIAFRVKSYFREQLHFDNQATKAQEVVETPCEKQQLWGCT
;
A
#
# COMPACT_ATOMS: atom_id res chain seq x y z
N MET A 1 -1.02 -15.31 -9.95
CA MET A 1 -0.52 -13.92 -9.75
C MET A 1 0.87 -13.88 -9.14
N LEU A 2 1.14 -14.59 -8.03
CA LEU A 2 2.46 -14.60 -7.37
C LEU A 2 3.63 -14.91 -8.33
N LYS A 3 3.46 -15.82 -9.30
CA LYS A 3 4.48 -16.08 -10.33
C LYS A 3 4.86 -14.82 -11.13
N ASN A 4 3.88 -14.00 -11.50
CA ASN A 4 4.13 -12.76 -12.25
C ASN A 4 4.83 -11.73 -11.39
N VAL A 5 4.43 -11.61 -10.11
CA VAL A 5 5.09 -10.74 -9.14
C VAL A 5 6.55 -11.15 -8.96
N LYS A 6 6.81 -12.43 -8.71
CA LYS A 6 8.17 -12.99 -8.59
C LYS A 6 9.01 -12.65 -9.82
N LYS A 7 8.51 -12.96 -11.01
CA LYS A 7 9.20 -12.67 -12.27
C LYS A 7 9.49 -11.18 -12.42
N ALA A 8 8.49 -10.32 -12.19
CA ALA A 8 8.64 -8.88 -12.33
C ALA A 8 9.59 -8.25 -11.30
N CYS A 9 9.74 -8.84 -10.12
CA CYS A 9 10.49 -8.28 -9.00
C CYS A 9 11.85 -8.93 -8.72
N ARG A 10 12.08 -10.17 -9.20
CA ARG A 10 13.27 -10.98 -8.88
C ARG A 10 14.03 -11.49 -10.11
N GLU A 11 13.46 -11.38 -11.31
CA GLU A 11 14.05 -11.91 -12.55
C GLU A 11 14.20 -10.81 -13.63
N LYS A 12 15.32 -10.86 -14.36
CA LYS A 12 15.57 -10.04 -15.56
C LYS A 12 15.11 -10.78 -16.82
N HIS A 13 14.95 -10.04 -17.92
CA HIS A 13 14.54 -10.60 -19.21
C HIS A 13 15.56 -11.58 -19.81
N ASP A 14 16.85 -11.40 -19.50
CA ASP A 14 17.97 -12.22 -19.93
C ASP A 14 18.22 -13.45 -19.03
N GLY A 15 17.37 -13.68 -18.02
CA GLY A 15 17.54 -14.74 -17.03
C GLY A 15 18.47 -14.38 -15.88
N GLY A 16 19.06 -13.17 -15.87
CA GLY A 16 19.80 -12.66 -14.72
C GLY A 16 18.88 -12.36 -13.53
N LYS A 17 19.42 -12.30 -12.30
CA LYS A 17 18.64 -11.89 -11.14
C LYS A 17 18.66 -10.38 -10.96
N LYS A 18 17.52 -9.84 -10.52
CA LYS A 18 17.38 -8.46 -10.04
C LYS A 18 16.70 -8.50 -8.68
N TYR A 19 16.79 -7.40 -7.94
CA TYR A 19 16.03 -7.27 -6.71
C TYR A 19 15.36 -5.91 -6.70
N CYS A 20 14.03 -5.92 -6.82
CA CYS A 20 13.20 -4.72 -6.85
C CYS A 20 12.32 -4.63 -5.61
N SER A 21 12.07 -3.42 -5.12
CA SER A 21 10.99 -3.21 -4.15
C SER A 21 9.63 -3.21 -4.84
N GLY A 22 8.58 -3.50 -4.08
CA GLY A 22 7.20 -3.34 -4.55
C GLY A 22 6.82 -1.89 -4.87
N ASP A 23 7.64 -0.92 -4.46
CA ASP A 23 7.54 0.49 -4.84
C ASP A 23 8.27 0.82 -6.16
N GLY A 24 8.91 -0.18 -6.80
CA GLY A 24 9.52 -0.07 -8.12
C GLY A 24 10.97 0.40 -8.13
N ASN A 25 11.65 0.39 -6.98
CA ASN A 25 13.07 0.76 -6.87
C ASN A 25 13.97 -0.46 -7.04
N ILE A 26 15.16 -0.29 -7.62
CA ILE A 26 16.23 -1.32 -7.55
C ILE A 26 16.83 -1.29 -6.15
N CYS A 27 17.14 -2.47 -5.60
CA CYS A 27 17.68 -2.62 -4.26
C CYS A 27 19.19 -2.94 -4.22
N ASP A 28 19.86 -3.15 -5.35
CA ASP A 28 21.30 -3.49 -5.41
C ASP A 28 22.23 -2.26 -5.34
N GLU A 29 23.55 -2.47 -5.45
CA GLU A 29 24.57 -1.41 -5.34
C GLU A 29 24.40 -0.25 -6.34
N THR A 30 23.74 -0.46 -7.49
CA THR A 30 23.44 0.64 -8.44
C THR A 30 22.48 1.67 -7.86
N ARG A 31 21.74 1.31 -6.80
CA ARG A 31 20.90 2.23 -6.01
C ARG A 31 21.71 3.32 -5.29
N ALA A 32 22.98 3.09 -4.98
CA ALA A 32 23.85 4.12 -4.40
C ALA A 32 24.17 5.24 -5.42
N GLN A 33 24.19 4.91 -6.72
CA GLN A 33 24.35 5.91 -7.79
C GLN A 33 23.05 6.68 -8.05
N SER A 34 21.89 6.04 -7.82
CA SER A 34 20.57 6.66 -7.99
C SER A 34 20.13 7.55 -6.82
N GLN A 35 20.94 7.70 -5.76
CA GLN A 35 20.65 8.67 -4.68
C GLN A 35 20.49 10.10 -5.23
N ASN A 36 21.11 10.39 -6.37
CA ASN A 36 21.05 11.68 -7.08
C ASN A 36 20.10 11.67 -8.30
N THR A 37 19.29 10.64 -8.51
CA THR A 37 18.41 10.58 -9.69
C THR A 37 17.17 9.75 -9.39
N PHE A 38 16.18 10.39 -8.76
CA PHE A 38 14.82 9.87 -8.51
C PHE A 38 14.05 9.49 -9.81
N ILE A 39 14.65 9.71 -10.99
CA ILE A 39 14.00 9.83 -12.31
C ILE A 39 13.90 8.48 -13.06
N SER A 40 14.37 7.37 -12.49
CA SER A 40 14.16 6.07 -13.15
C SER A 40 13.80 5.01 -12.12
N LEU A 41 12.48 4.75 -12.00
CA LEU A 41 12.03 3.45 -11.50
C LEU A 41 12.52 2.39 -12.48
N HIS A 42 13.73 1.88 -12.24
CA HIS A 42 14.30 0.81 -13.05
C HIS A 42 13.48 -0.51 -12.88
N CYS A 43 12.54 -0.56 -11.93
CA CYS A 43 11.65 -1.69 -11.70
C CYS A 43 10.14 -1.35 -11.80
N LYS A 44 9.72 -0.54 -12.78
CA LYS A 44 8.29 -0.23 -13.05
C LYS A 44 7.39 -1.48 -13.13
N ASP A 45 7.88 -2.58 -13.71
CA ASP A 45 7.11 -3.82 -13.81
C ASP A 45 6.83 -4.47 -12.44
N CYS A 46 7.79 -4.40 -11.51
CA CYS A 46 7.58 -4.92 -10.16
C CYS A 46 6.48 -4.14 -9.45
N LEU A 47 6.54 -2.80 -9.48
CA LEU A 47 5.49 -1.93 -8.95
C LEU A 47 4.12 -2.28 -9.55
N LYS A 48 4.05 -2.43 -10.88
CA LYS A 48 2.82 -2.76 -11.60
C LYS A 48 2.21 -4.09 -11.15
N GLU A 49 3.01 -5.16 -11.09
CA GLU A 49 2.51 -6.48 -10.68
C GLU A 49 2.17 -6.51 -9.18
N CYS A 50 2.93 -5.79 -8.33
CA CYS A 50 2.63 -5.64 -6.91
C CYS A 50 1.31 -4.90 -6.66
N MET A 51 1.03 -3.81 -7.39
CA MET A 51 -0.24 -3.09 -7.30
C MET A 51 -1.43 -3.96 -7.72
N LYS A 52 -1.29 -4.71 -8.82
CA LYS A 52 -2.31 -5.68 -9.26
C LYS A 52 -2.56 -6.76 -8.21
N TYR A 53 -1.49 -7.33 -7.65
CA TYR A 53 -1.60 -8.36 -6.63
C TYR A 53 -2.25 -7.83 -5.35
N LYS A 54 -1.84 -6.64 -4.87
CA LYS A 54 -2.44 -5.98 -3.71
C LYS A 54 -3.93 -5.78 -3.89
N LYS A 55 -4.36 -5.22 -5.03
CA LYS A 55 -5.79 -5.04 -5.34
C LYS A 55 -6.53 -6.37 -5.37
N TRP A 56 -5.95 -7.40 -5.98
CA TRP A 56 -6.58 -8.72 -6.06
C TRP A 56 -6.72 -9.38 -4.69
N ILE A 57 -5.67 -9.37 -3.87
CA ILE A 57 -5.69 -10.01 -2.56
C ILE A 57 -6.64 -9.30 -1.59
N ASP A 58 -6.72 -7.96 -1.65
CA ASP A 58 -7.68 -7.18 -0.88
C ASP A 58 -9.13 -7.57 -1.22
N ILE A 59 -9.44 -7.69 -2.52
CA ILE A 59 -10.77 -8.15 -2.98
C ILE A 59 -11.05 -9.58 -2.49
N LYS A 60 -10.07 -10.48 -2.57
CA LYS A 60 -10.23 -11.88 -2.12
C LYS A 60 -10.42 -11.99 -0.61
N PHE A 61 -9.80 -11.11 0.17
CA PHE A 61 -10.02 -11.07 1.61
C PHE A 61 -11.45 -10.67 1.98
N GLU A 62 -12.02 -9.67 1.29
CA GLU A 62 -13.40 -9.26 1.54
C GLU A 62 -14.41 -10.32 1.05
N GLU A 63 -14.20 -10.93 -0.13
CA GLU A 63 -15.00 -12.08 -0.58
C GLU A 63 -14.99 -13.23 0.45
N PHE A 64 -13.82 -13.54 1.03
CA PHE A 64 -13.69 -14.56 2.07
C PHE A 64 -14.50 -14.22 3.32
N LYS A 65 -14.44 -12.99 3.81
CA LYS A 65 -15.23 -12.55 4.97
C LYS A 65 -16.73 -12.66 4.72
N GLU A 66 -17.20 -12.24 3.55
CA GLU A 66 -18.61 -12.37 3.17
C GLU A 66 -19.06 -13.83 3.16
N GLN A 67 -18.25 -14.71 2.57
CA GLN A 67 -18.49 -16.15 2.55
C GLN A 67 -18.47 -16.76 3.96
N GLN A 68 -17.53 -16.34 4.81
CA GLN A 68 -17.41 -16.78 6.20
C GLN A 68 -18.66 -16.40 7.01
N ASN A 69 -19.12 -15.17 6.89
CA ASN A 69 -20.35 -14.70 7.54
C ASN A 69 -21.59 -15.47 7.05
N LYS A 70 -21.71 -15.65 5.73
CA LYS A 70 -22.81 -16.42 5.14
C LYS A 70 -22.78 -17.87 5.61
N TYR A 71 -21.61 -18.50 5.65
CA TYR A 71 -21.45 -19.87 6.15
C TYR A 71 -21.94 -20.00 7.59
N GLY A 72 -21.56 -19.06 8.47
CA GLY A 72 -22.01 -19.02 9.87
C GLY A 72 -23.53 -18.91 9.99
N ASN A 73 -24.17 -18.01 9.23
CA ASN A 73 -25.63 -17.86 9.22
C ASN A 73 -26.34 -19.13 8.74
N GLU A 74 -25.82 -19.79 7.71
CA GLU A 74 -26.39 -21.05 7.22
C GLU A 74 -26.17 -22.22 8.20
N LEU A 75 -25.05 -22.24 8.94
CA LEU A 75 -24.80 -23.22 9.99
C LEU A 75 -25.80 -23.06 11.15
N GLN A 76 -26.14 -21.84 11.54
CA GLN A 76 -27.14 -21.57 12.58
C GLN A 76 -28.54 -22.08 12.20
N LYS A 77 -28.93 -21.97 10.92
CA LYS A 77 -30.21 -22.48 10.42
C LYS A 77 -30.34 -24.00 10.56
N LEU A 78 -29.23 -24.74 10.58
CA LEU A 78 -29.23 -26.21 10.73
C LEU A 78 -29.59 -26.69 12.15
N ASN A 79 -29.61 -25.79 13.14
CA ASN A 79 -30.02 -26.07 14.51
C ASN A 79 -31.54 -25.92 14.74
N GLY A 80 -32.29 -25.37 13.77
CA GLY A 80 -33.76 -25.38 13.76
C GLY A 80 -34.30 -26.63 13.04
N ASN A 81 -35.55 -27.03 13.34
CA ASN A 81 -36.23 -28.19 12.74
C ASN A 81 -36.05 -28.24 11.22
N SER A 82 -35.18 -29.14 10.75
CA SER A 82 -34.99 -29.46 9.34
C SER A 82 -36.13 -30.34 8.85
N ASN A 83 -37.32 -29.75 8.66
CA ASN A 83 -38.53 -30.42 8.14
C ASN A 83 -38.72 -30.27 6.62
N GLY A 84 -37.66 -29.92 5.86
CA GLY A 84 -37.73 -29.77 4.40
C GLY A 84 -37.14 -30.99 3.68
N GLY A 85 -37.93 -31.66 2.85
CA GLY A 85 -37.57 -32.86 2.08
C GLY A 85 -36.54 -32.65 0.96
N GLY A 86 -35.35 -32.14 1.30
CA GLY A 86 -34.17 -32.09 0.44
C GLY A 86 -33.05 -33.00 0.98
N ASP A 87 -31.99 -33.21 0.18
CA ASP A 87 -30.88 -34.13 0.45
C ASP A 87 -30.27 -33.95 1.85
N ASN A 88 -30.69 -34.82 2.79
CA ASN A 88 -30.27 -34.81 4.19
C ASN A 88 -28.74 -34.95 4.38
N ASN A 89 -28.03 -35.46 3.36
CA ASN A 89 -26.61 -35.76 3.43
C ASN A 89 -25.69 -34.51 3.38
N CYS A 90 -26.09 -33.46 2.65
CA CYS A 90 -25.32 -32.21 2.58
C CYS A 90 -25.34 -31.47 3.94
N CYS A 91 -26.49 -31.49 4.61
CA CYS A 91 -26.66 -30.83 5.91
C CYS A 91 -25.89 -31.53 7.04
N THR A 92 -25.81 -32.87 7.01
CA THR A 92 -25.07 -33.66 8.01
C THR A 92 -23.56 -33.51 7.86
N GLU A 93 -23.02 -33.44 6.64
CA GLU A 93 -21.59 -33.17 6.42
C GLU A 93 -21.20 -31.76 6.85
N LYS A 94 -22.06 -30.77 6.56
CA LYS A 94 -21.84 -29.38 7.01
C LYS A 94 -21.84 -29.24 8.54
N LYS A 95 -22.69 -30.00 9.26
CA LYS A 95 -22.67 -30.05 10.74
C LYS A 95 -21.35 -30.56 11.32
N LYS A 96 -20.55 -31.32 10.57
CA LYS A 96 -19.22 -31.78 11.00
C LYS A 96 -18.12 -30.71 10.85
N LYS A 97 -18.45 -29.57 10.23
CA LYS A 97 -17.53 -28.46 9.96
C LYS A 97 -18.06 -27.22 10.68
N ASN A 98 -17.46 -26.91 11.82
CA ASN A 98 -17.94 -25.86 12.70
C ASN A 98 -17.58 -24.46 12.20
N THR A 99 -16.65 -24.35 11.24
CA THR A 99 -16.20 -23.08 10.69
C THR A 99 -16.08 -23.12 9.17
N ALA A 100 -16.16 -21.93 8.55
CA ALA A 100 -15.89 -21.78 7.13
C ALA A 100 -14.47 -22.24 6.76
N ALA A 101 -13.49 -22.02 7.63
CA ALA A 101 -12.11 -22.44 7.41
C ALA A 101 -11.97 -23.97 7.35
N GLU A 102 -12.62 -24.70 8.25
CA GLU A 102 -12.66 -26.18 8.22
C GLU A 102 -13.33 -26.72 6.96
N PHE A 103 -14.38 -26.04 6.50
CA PHE A 103 -15.04 -26.39 5.24
C PHE A 103 -14.13 -26.14 4.02
N LEU A 104 -13.46 -24.99 3.95
CA LEU A 104 -12.56 -24.65 2.85
C LEU A 104 -11.35 -25.57 2.77
N LYS A 105 -10.84 -26.09 3.91
CA LYS A 105 -9.75 -27.09 3.92
C LYS A 105 -10.08 -28.37 3.17
N GLU A 106 -11.36 -28.77 3.12
CA GLU A 106 -11.80 -29.97 2.39
C GLU A 106 -11.92 -29.77 0.88
N LEU A 107 -11.97 -28.51 0.42
CA LEU A 107 -12.01 -28.23 -1.00
C LEU A 107 -10.67 -28.64 -1.62
N LYS A 108 -10.71 -29.60 -2.56
CA LYS A 108 -9.52 -30.20 -3.18
C LYS A 108 -8.54 -29.18 -3.79
N HIS A 109 -9.02 -28.00 -4.16
CA HIS A 109 -8.23 -26.90 -4.72
C HIS A 109 -7.57 -25.98 -3.68
N CYS A 110 -7.89 -26.15 -2.39
CA CYS A 110 -7.36 -25.38 -1.27
C CYS A 110 -6.23 -26.11 -0.52
N LYS A 111 -5.79 -27.28 -1.00
CA LYS A 111 -4.63 -27.98 -0.43
C LYS A 111 -3.35 -27.20 -0.71
N ASN A 112 -2.51 -27.06 0.31
CA ASN A 112 -1.19 -26.42 0.21
C ASN A 112 -0.39 -26.96 -0.97
N GLY A 113 -0.09 -26.10 -1.95
CA GLY A 113 1.08 -26.26 -2.82
C GLY A 113 1.14 -27.44 -3.80
N GLN A 114 0.10 -28.27 -3.98
CA GLN A 114 0.12 -29.29 -5.04
C GLN A 114 -0.26 -28.70 -6.40
N ASN A 115 0.56 -27.78 -6.90
CA ASN A 115 0.79 -27.69 -8.33
C ASN A 115 2.19 -28.25 -8.59
N ASN A 116 2.23 -29.28 -9.44
CA ASN A 116 3.45 -29.84 -10.03
C ASN A 116 4.15 -28.80 -10.92
N SER A 117 4.61 -27.68 -10.36
CA SER A 117 5.51 -26.76 -11.04
C SER A 117 6.92 -27.00 -10.53
N GLU A 118 7.81 -27.37 -11.43
CA GLU A 118 9.24 -27.66 -11.22
C GLU A 118 10.05 -26.48 -10.64
N GLU A 119 9.43 -25.33 -10.38
CA GLU A 119 10.05 -24.15 -9.78
C GLU A 119 9.78 -24.08 -8.27
N LYS A 120 10.58 -24.80 -7.47
CA LYS A 120 10.59 -24.61 -6.01
C LYS A 120 10.99 -23.17 -5.67
N GLY A 121 10.22 -22.53 -4.79
CA GLY A 121 10.64 -21.28 -4.14
C GLY A 121 11.80 -21.53 -3.18
N THR A 122 12.27 -20.50 -2.48
CA THR A 122 13.09 -20.76 -1.29
C THR A 122 12.22 -21.40 -0.20
N GLU A 123 12.82 -22.09 0.77
CA GLU A 123 12.07 -22.66 1.90
C GLU A 123 11.28 -21.59 2.69
N GLU A 124 11.76 -20.35 2.70
CA GLU A 124 11.03 -19.21 3.27
C GLU A 124 9.84 -18.78 2.42
N ASP A 125 9.96 -18.81 1.09
CA ASP A 125 8.83 -18.50 0.20
C ASP A 125 7.72 -19.55 0.33
N GLU A 126 8.07 -20.83 0.49
CA GLU A 126 7.08 -21.89 0.69
C GLU A 126 6.33 -21.75 2.02
N LYS A 127 7.04 -21.38 3.11
CA LYS A 127 6.41 -21.08 4.41
C LYS A 127 5.54 -19.83 4.35
N ASN A 128 5.98 -18.77 3.68
CA ASN A 128 5.26 -17.50 3.61
C ASN A 128 4.04 -17.55 2.68
N ASN A 129 3.96 -18.52 1.78
CA ASN A 129 2.83 -18.73 0.87
C ASN A 129 1.88 -19.87 1.34
N GLU A 130 2.03 -20.33 2.59
CA GLU A 130 1.14 -21.34 3.15
C GLU A 130 -0.29 -20.80 3.29
N ILE A 131 -1.27 -21.56 2.78
CA ILE A 131 -2.69 -21.19 2.85
C ILE A 131 -3.25 -21.72 4.16
N ASN A 132 -3.65 -20.81 5.05
CA ASN A 132 -4.27 -21.13 6.32
C ASN A 132 -5.47 -20.20 6.59
N PHE A 133 -6.68 -20.69 6.29
CA PHE A 133 -7.92 -19.94 6.51
C PHE A 133 -8.29 -19.75 8.00
N ASP A 134 -7.62 -20.44 8.94
CA ASP A 134 -7.77 -20.15 10.38
C ASP A 134 -6.99 -18.87 10.77
N LYS A 135 -6.00 -18.50 9.96
CA LYS A 135 -5.19 -17.27 10.07
C LYS A 135 -5.30 -16.48 8.77
N PRO A 136 -6.48 -15.97 8.43
CA PRO A 136 -6.71 -15.35 7.13
C PRO A 136 -5.80 -14.13 6.90
N GLU A 137 -5.35 -13.45 7.95
CA GLU A 137 -4.34 -12.39 7.88
C GLU A 137 -3.01 -12.85 7.27
N ASN A 138 -2.62 -14.12 7.43
CA ASN A 138 -1.42 -14.67 6.81
C ASN A 138 -1.67 -15.12 5.37
N THR A 139 -2.88 -15.62 5.08
CA THR A 139 -3.24 -16.11 3.73
C THR A 139 -3.47 -14.97 2.75
N PHE A 140 -4.08 -13.89 3.24
CA PHE A 140 -4.42 -12.71 2.45
C PHE A 140 -3.43 -11.56 2.70
N ASN A 141 -2.17 -11.90 2.96
CA ASN A 141 -1.09 -10.93 3.16
C ASN A 141 -0.58 -10.35 1.83
N PRO A 142 0.09 -9.19 1.87
CA PRO A 142 0.90 -8.74 0.75
C PRO A 142 2.01 -9.75 0.42
N SER A 143 2.41 -9.81 -0.85
CA SER A 143 3.49 -10.71 -1.26
C SER A 143 4.83 -10.27 -0.67
N THR A 144 5.62 -11.22 -0.19
CA THR A 144 7.00 -10.98 0.29
C THR A 144 7.91 -10.40 -0.79
N TYR A 145 7.60 -10.61 -2.08
CA TYR A 145 8.33 -10.01 -3.20
C TYR A 145 8.05 -8.50 -3.37
N CYS A 146 6.94 -8.00 -2.82
CA CYS A 146 6.50 -6.61 -2.90
C CYS A 146 6.93 -5.75 -1.71
N LYS A 147 7.81 -6.26 -0.85
CA LYS A 147 8.38 -5.50 0.26
C LYS A 147 9.24 -4.33 -0.25
N ALA A 148 9.44 -3.35 0.64
CA ALA A 148 10.42 -2.30 0.45
C ALA A 148 11.83 -2.89 0.29
N CYS A 149 12.74 -2.11 -0.28
CA CYS A 149 14.14 -2.52 -0.31
C CYS A 149 14.70 -2.48 1.13
N PRO A 150 15.57 -3.44 1.51
CA PRO A 150 16.39 -3.27 2.70
C PRO A 150 17.12 -1.93 2.68
N VAL A 151 17.20 -1.25 3.81
CA VAL A 151 17.71 0.12 3.84
C VAL A 151 19.17 0.23 3.41
N TYR A 152 19.98 -0.80 3.63
CA TYR A 152 21.37 -0.85 3.16
C TYR A 152 21.52 -1.51 1.78
N GLY A 153 20.42 -1.87 1.14
CA GLY A 153 20.40 -2.58 -0.14
C GLY A 153 20.66 -4.08 -0.01
N VAL A 154 20.86 -4.72 -1.15
CA VAL A 154 21.18 -6.15 -1.27
C VAL A 154 22.46 -6.33 -2.08
N ASN A 155 23.23 -7.37 -1.76
CA ASN A 155 24.33 -7.82 -2.60
C ASN A 155 23.86 -9.01 -3.44
N CYS A 156 23.88 -8.85 -4.76
CA CYS A 156 23.49 -9.88 -5.71
C CYS A 156 24.72 -10.58 -6.30
N ASN A 157 24.91 -11.85 -5.93
CA ASN A 157 25.99 -12.66 -6.46
C ASN A 157 25.54 -13.41 -7.73
N ASN A 158 26.07 -12.98 -8.89
CA ASN A 158 25.76 -13.60 -10.18
C ASN A 158 26.12 -15.09 -10.26
N LYS A 159 27.10 -15.58 -9.48
CA LYS A 159 27.52 -16.99 -9.48
C LYS A 159 26.59 -17.89 -8.67
N LYS A 160 26.08 -17.40 -7.55
CA LYS A 160 25.15 -18.16 -6.67
C LYS A 160 23.68 -17.92 -7.01
N SER A 161 23.40 -16.99 -7.92
CA SER A 161 22.04 -16.60 -8.24
C SER A 161 21.29 -16.23 -6.95
N GLU A 162 21.88 -15.42 -6.09
CA GLU A 162 21.26 -15.05 -4.80
C GLU A 162 21.53 -13.59 -4.49
N CYS A 163 20.51 -12.91 -3.97
CA CYS A 163 20.60 -11.54 -3.49
C CYS A 163 20.32 -11.53 -1.99
N VAL A 164 21.30 -11.09 -1.20
CA VAL A 164 21.23 -11.12 0.26
C VAL A 164 21.23 -9.69 0.80
N PRO A 165 20.34 -9.34 1.76
CA PRO A 165 20.36 -8.04 2.43
C PRO A 165 21.73 -7.70 3.03
N ILE A 166 22.17 -6.47 2.85
CA ILE A 166 23.41 -5.97 3.44
C ILE A 166 23.16 -5.63 4.91
N SER A 167 23.97 -6.20 5.81
CA SER A 167 23.92 -5.84 7.23
C SER A 167 24.50 -4.46 7.46
N GLU A 168 24.08 -3.82 8.55
CA GLU A 168 24.63 -2.53 8.96
C GLU A 168 26.16 -2.55 9.12
N GLU A 169 26.70 -3.63 9.70
CA GLU A 169 28.13 -3.80 9.93
C GLU A 169 28.90 -3.85 8.61
N THR A 170 28.40 -4.62 7.64
CA THR A 170 28.96 -4.71 6.29
C THR A 170 28.83 -3.38 5.55
N TYR A 171 27.70 -2.68 5.69
CA TYR A 171 27.53 -1.35 5.11
C TYR A 171 28.56 -0.35 5.67
N LYS A 172 28.75 -0.34 6.99
CA LYS A 172 29.73 0.52 7.67
C LYS A 172 31.16 0.24 7.23
N SER A 173 31.57 -1.03 7.14
CA SER A 173 32.94 -1.38 6.74
C SER A 173 33.25 -0.97 5.29
N THR A 174 32.23 -0.99 4.42
CA THR A 174 32.39 -0.63 3.00
C THR A 174 32.35 0.90 2.77
N LYS A 175 31.54 1.64 3.54
CA LYS A 175 31.43 3.11 3.46
C LYS A 175 32.38 3.89 4.37
N GLY A 176 32.99 3.26 5.38
CA GLY A 176 33.96 3.89 6.29
C GLY A 176 35.16 4.55 5.58
N SER A 177 35.44 4.18 4.33
CA SER A 177 36.48 4.78 3.48
C SER A 177 36.06 6.06 2.73
N ARG A 178 34.79 6.49 2.78
CA ARG A 178 34.25 7.63 2.00
C ARG A 178 33.85 8.87 2.80
N GLY A 179 34.06 8.90 4.12
CA GLY A 179 34.01 10.13 4.93
C GLY A 179 32.64 10.77 5.22
N GLU A 180 31.52 10.24 4.72
CA GLU A 180 30.19 10.82 4.98
C GLU A 180 29.47 10.15 6.17
N ASN A 181 29.89 10.48 7.39
CA ASN A 181 29.18 10.10 8.62
C ASN A 181 28.52 11.32 9.27
N ASN A 182 27.71 12.05 8.49
CA ASN A 182 26.85 13.10 9.05
C ASN A 182 25.49 12.50 9.39
N ASP A 183 25.43 11.81 10.52
CA ASP A 183 24.17 11.42 11.13
C ASP A 183 23.43 12.67 11.59
N ASP A 184 22.13 12.71 11.33
CA ASP A 184 21.27 13.72 11.91
C ASP A 184 21.27 13.63 13.43
N LYS A 185 21.27 14.78 14.10
CA LYS A 185 21.11 14.84 15.55
C LYS A 185 19.65 14.73 16.00
N THR A 186 18.71 14.99 15.09
CA THR A 186 17.27 15.06 15.38
C THR A 186 16.47 14.21 14.42
N THR A 187 15.57 13.41 14.99
CA THR A 187 14.59 12.61 14.26
C THR A 187 13.36 13.47 13.93
N SER A 188 12.88 13.39 12.69
CA SER A 188 11.57 13.91 12.32
C SER A 188 10.52 12.85 12.60
N VAL A 189 9.49 13.22 13.36
CA VAL A 189 8.29 12.39 13.54
C VAL A 189 7.27 12.83 12.51
N ILE A 190 6.66 11.87 11.82
CA ILE A 190 5.61 12.10 10.82
C ILE A 190 4.43 11.18 11.14
N GLU A 191 3.29 11.75 11.50
CA GLU A 191 2.08 11.00 11.85
C GLU A 191 1.11 10.96 10.66
N VAL A 192 0.99 9.80 10.02
CA VAL A 192 0.20 9.62 8.80
C VAL A 192 -1.14 8.98 9.11
N LEU A 193 -2.23 9.66 8.78
CA LEU A 193 -3.58 9.13 8.82
C LEU A 193 -3.83 8.18 7.64
N MET A 194 -4.03 6.90 7.93
CA MET A 194 -4.31 5.87 6.95
C MET A 194 -5.80 5.54 6.94
N LEU A 195 -6.47 5.70 5.80
CA LEU A 195 -7.85 5.24 5.64
C LEU A 195 -7.90 3.73 5.43
N ASP A 196 -8.93 3.07 5.97
CA ASP A 196 -9.18 1.62 5.84
C ASP A 196 -8.08 0.69 6.39
N ARG A 197 -7.19 1.24 7.23
CA ARG A 197 -6.13 0.50 7.93
C ARG A 197 -6.26 0.77 9.42
N LYS A 198 -7.02 -0.07 10.11
CA LYS A 198 -7.24 0.06 11.56
C LYS A 198 -5.88 0.04 12.28
N GLY A 199 -5.49 1.19 12.84
CA GLY A 199 -4.31 1.32 13.69
C GLY A 199 -4.50 0.56 15.01
N LYS A 200 -3.40 0.30 15.73
CA LYS A 200 -3.50 -0.17 17.13
C LYS A 200 -3.98 0.96 18.03
N ASP A 201 -3.54 2.18 17.74
CA ASP A 201 -3.99 3.38 18.40
C ASP A 201 -5.30 3.82 17.75
N LYS A 202 -6.42 3.59 18.45
CA LYS A 202 -7.68 4.25 18.12
C LYS A 202 -7.53 5.72 18.52
N THR A 203 -6.94 6.53 17.67
CA THR A 203 -7.09 7.96 17.84
C THR A 203 -8.45 8.36 17.29
N ASN A 204 -9.24 9.06 18.10
CA ASN A 204 -10.46 9.76 17.66
C ASN A 204 -10.08 10.98 16.80
N ASP A 205 -9.04 10.88 15.96
CA ASP A 205 -8.44 12.00 15.23
C ASP A 205 -9.31 12.53 14.10
N LEU A 206 -10.24 11.70 13.64
CA LEU A 206 -11.38 12.10 12.85
C LEU A 206 -12.60 11.93 13.73
N ASP A 207 -13.51 12.89 13.68
CA ASP A 207 -14.73 12.85 14.48
C ASP A 207 -15.46 11.52 14.26
N ASN A 208 -15.85 10.87 15.36
CA ASN A 208 -16.60 9.60 15.30
C ASN A 208 -17.95 9.78 14.56
N ASP A 209 -18.40 11.03 14.44
CA ASP A 209 -19.61 11.40 13.69
C ASP A 209 -19.41 11.48 12.17
N CYS A 210 -18.20 11.25 11.66
CA CYS A 210 -17.90 11.20 10.24
C CYS A 210 -18.47 9.96 9.53
N LYS A 211 -19.77 10.03 9.20
CA LYS A 211 -20.55 8.98 8.52
C LYS A 211 -20.35 8.92 7.01
N ILE A 212 -19.38 9.63 6.44
CA ILE A 212 -19.14 9.67 4.98
C ILE A 212 -18.79 8.27 4.44
N ASN A 213 -18.08 7.46 5.23
CA ASN A 213 -17.58 6.19 4.75
C ASN A 213 -17.23 5.20 5.87
N GLU A 214 -17.37 3.90 5.60
CA GLU A 214 -16.77 2.84 6.41
C GLU A 214 -15.24 2.96 6.47
N LEU A 215 -14.59 3.51 5.43
CA LEU A 215 -13.13 3.71 5.41
C LEU A 215 -12.63 4.62 6.54
N LEU A 216 -13.41 5.63 6.93
CA LEU A 216 -13.06 6.53 8.05
C LEU A 216 -13.26 5.84 9.40
N LYS A 217 -14.23 4.92 9.51
CA LYS A 217 -14.43 4.11 10.73
C LYS A 217 -13.24 3.18 11.03
N TYR A 218 -12.49 2.82 10.00
CA TYR A 218 -11.28 2.00 10.12
C TYR A 218 -10.00 2.80 9.89
N ALA A 219 -10.06 4.14 10.00
CA ALA A 219 -8.87 4.95 9.95
C ALA A 219 -7.93 4.64 11.12
N GLY A 220 -6.64 4.81 10.90
CA GLY A 220 -5.61 4.64 11.92
C GLY A 220 -4.40 5.51 11.63
N VAL A 221 -3.68 5.91 12.68
CA VAL A 221 -2.49 6.74 12.54
C VAL A 221 -1.23 5.89 12.60
N GLN A 222 -0.33 6.11 11.64
CA GLN A 222 1.01 5.54 11.62
C GLN A 222 2.04 6.61 11.98
N LYS A 223 2.85 6.32 12.99
CA LYS A 223 3.94 7.17 13.45
C LYS A 223 5.26 6.69 12.85
N TRP A 224 5.79 7.52 11.96
CA TRP A 224 7.06 7.31 11.28
C TRP A 224 8.15 8.19 11.87
N GLU A 225 9.28 7.57 12.22
CA GLU A 225 10.48 8.26 12.69
C GLU A 225 11.53 8.26 11.58
N CYS A 226 11.68 9.40 10.92
CA CYS A 226 12.57 9.61 9.79
C CYS A 226 13.85 10.33 10.22
N GLN A 227 15.01 9.83 9.80
CA GLN A 227 16.32 10.37 10.17
C GLN A 227 17.38 9.93 9.16
N LYS A 228 18.28 10.84 8.80
CA LYS A 228 19.49 10.48 8.06
C LYS A 228 20.49 9.79 9.00
N LYS A 229 20.71 8.49 8.80
CA LYS A 229 21.76 7.72 9.49
C LYS A 229 22.69 7.09 8.46
N LYS A 230 23.98 7.29 8.63
CA LYS A 230 25.08 6.75 7.82
C LYS A 230 24.94 7.12 6.35
N GLY A 231 24.51 8.35 6.09
CA GLY A 231 24.24 8.86 4.75
C GLY A 231 22.99 8.27 4.08
N ILE A 232 22.16 7.51 4.81
CA ILE A 232 20.88 6.99 4.31
C ILE A 232 19.75 7.69 5.05
N ASP A 233 18.86 8.31 4.29
CA ASP A 233 17.63 8.89 4.81
C ASP A 233 16.55 7.80 4.94
N GLN A 234 16.28 7.38 6.18
CA GLN A 234 15.42 6.23 6.48
C GLN A 234 14.32 6.58 7.48
N CYS A 235 13.17 5.94 7.31
CA CYS A 235 11.99 6.08 8.14
C CYS A 235 11.62 4.74 8.78
N ASN A 236 11.41 4.77 10.09
CA ASN A 236 11.02 3.61 10.88
C ASN A 236 9.57 3.74 11.36
N LEU A 237 8.76 2.71 11.12
CA LEU A 237 7.39 2.63 11.63
C LEU A 237 7.41 2.16 13.09
N THR A 238 6.94 3.01 14.00
CA THR A 238 7.00 2.75 15.44
C THR A 238 5.75 2.07 16.00
N ASN A 239 4.59 2.26 15.37
CA ASN A 239 3.30 1.67 15.77
C ASN A 239 2.58 1.01 14.59
N PRO A 240 3.00 -0.20 14.16
CA PRO A 240 2.35 -0.88 13.04
C PRO A 240 0.86 -1.17 13.33
N GLY A 241 -0.01 -0.81 12.37
CA GLY A 241 -1.45 -1.07 12.41
C GLY A 241 -1.82 -2.54 12.26
N ALA A 242 -3.11 -2.87 12.42
CA ALA A 242 -3.63 -4.24 12.47
C ALA A 242 -3.65 -4.98 11.12
N LYS A 243 -3.48 -4.26 10.00
CA LYS A 243 -3.35 -4.81 8.65
C LYS A 243 -2.09 -4.23 7.98
N THR A 244 -1.14 -5.10 7.68
CA THR A 244 -0.36 -5.11 6.43
C THR A 244 0.66 -4.00 6.14
N ASP A 245 1.33 -3.42 7.14
CA ASP A 245 2.61 -2.73 6.86
C ASP A 245 3.78 -3.59 7.36
N ASP A 246 4.19 -4.51 6.48
CA ASP A 246 5.29 -5.46 6.72
C ASP A 246 6.66 -4.77 6.74
N ASP A 247 6.74 -3.57 6.16
CA ASP A 247 7.97 -2.81 6.04
C ASP A 247 8.12 -1.87 7.24
N LYS A 248 8.88 -2.32 8.24
CA LYS A 248 9.15 -1.52 9.44
C LYS A 248 10.18 -0.42 9.23
N ASN A 249 11.10 -0.60 8.29
CA ASN A 249 12.16 0.35 8.00
C ASN A 249 12.32 0.48 6.49
N ILE A 250 12.16 1.70 5.98
CA ILE A 250 12.19 2.03 4.56
C ILE A 250 12.96 3.31 4.34
N TRP A 251 13.29 3.62 3.09
CA TRP A 251 13.86 4.93 2.77
C TRP A 251 12.79 6.01 2.85
N PHE A 252 13.16 7.23 3.26
CA PHE A 252 12.25 8.37 3.22
C PHE A 252 11.62 8.54 1.84
N ASN A 253 12.40 8.26 0.80
CA ASN A 253 11.95 8.28 -0.58
C ASN A 253 10.78 7.30 -0.85
N GLU A 254 10.89 6.05 -0.39
CA GLU A 254 9.83 5.05 -0.56
C GLU A 254 8.61 5.38 0.30
N PHE A 255 8.84 5.88 1.52
CA PHE A 255 7.80 6.44 2.38
C PHE A 255 7.02 7.56 1.68
N PHE A 256 7.73 8.53 1.09
CA PHE A 256 7.16 9.67 0.38
C PHE A 256 6.31 9.23 -0.82
N GLN A 257 6.80 8.27 -1.59
CA GLN A 257 6.07 7.67 -2.71
C GLN A 257 4.78 6.95 -2.25
N ARG A 258 4.84 6.20 -1.14
CA ARG A 258 3.65 5.56 -0.56
C ARG A 258 2.61 6.59 -0.13
N TRP A 259 3.04 7.65 0.56
CA TRP A 259 2.16 8.73 1.00
C TRP A 259 1.45 9.41 -0.17
N LEU A 260 2.17 9.77 -1.25
CA LEU A 260 1.57 10.39 -2.43
C LEU A 260 0.49 9.50 -3.09
N ARG A 261 0.76 8.19 -3.16
CA ARG A 261 -0.18 7.22 -3.72
C ARG A 261 -1.43 7.06 -2.86
N ASP A 262 -1.25 6.95 -1.54
CA ASP A 262 -2.38 6.86 -0.59
C ASP A 262 -3.18 8.18 -0.58
N PHE A 263 -2.52 9.34 -0.61
CA PHE A 263 -3.15 10.66 -0.75
C PHE A 263 -4.05 10.76 -1.99
N VAL A 264 -3.53 10.43 -3.18
CA VAL A 264 -4.31 10.54 -4.43
C VAL A 264 -5.47 9.55 -4.45
N ARG A 265 -5.26 8.32 -3.95
CA ARG A 265 -6.33 7.32 -3.83
C ARG A 265 -7.45 7.83 -2.93
N ASP A 266 -7.10 8.30 -1.74
CA ASP A 266 -8.04 8.75 -0.73
C ASP A 266 -8.76 10.03 -1.18
N TYR A 267 -8.03 10.97 -1.80
CA TYR A 267 -8.58 12.16 -2.45
C TYR A 267 -9.65 11.78 -3.49
N ASN A 268 -9.35 10.85 -4.40
CA ASN A 268 -10.30 10.42 -5.44
C ASN A 268 -11.55 9.76 -4.85
N ILE A 269 -11.42 9.01 -3.75
CA ILE A 269 -12.55 8.41 -3.05
C ILE A 269 -13.41 9.49 -2.41
N LEU A 270 -12.81 10.39 -1.62
CA LEU A 270 -13.52 11.45 -0.89
C LEU A 270 -14.18 12.44 -1.86
N LYS A 271 -13.47 12.85 -2.92
CA LYS A 271 -14.01 13.64 -4.04
C LYS A 271 -15.27 12.99 -4.63
N GLY A 272 -15.24 11.67 -4.83
CA GLY A 272 -16.40 10.92 -5.32
C GLY A 272 -17.60 10.96 -4.36
N LYS A 273 -17.37 10.99 -3.04
CA LYS A 273 -18.43 11.02 -2.01
C LYS A 273 -19.09 12.38 -1.88
N ILE A 274 -18.33 13.46 -2.08
CA ILE A 274 -18.86 14.84 -2.05
C ILE A 274 -19.29 15.33 -3.43
N LYS A 275 -19.08 14.57 -4.51
CA LYS A 275 -19.43 14.98 -5.88
C LYS A 275 -20.87 15.47 -6.02
N ALA A 276 -21.82 14.83 -5.32
CA ALA A 276 -23.23 15.24 -5.34
C ALA A 276 -23.49 16.57 -4.60
N CYS A 277 -22.61 16.94 -3.67
CA CYS A 277 -22.71 18.18 -2.87
C CYS A 277 -22.09 19.39 -3.56
N ILE A 278 -21.27 19.17 -4.59
CA ILE A 278 -20.62 20.24 -5.36
C ILE A 278 -21.63 20.79 -6.36
N LYS A 279 -21.81 22.11 -6.37
CA LYS A 279 -22.64 22.79 -7.38
C LYS A 279 -21.92 22.78 -8.72
N ASN A 280 -22.59 22.32 -9.78
CA ASN A 280 -22.10 22.45 -11.15
C ASN A 280 -22.58 23.78 -11.73
N GLU A 281 -21.68 24.56 -12.34
CA GLU A 281 -21.99 25.87 -12.94
C GLU A 281 -22.49 25.79 -14.39
N ASN A 282 -22.45 24.60 -15.00
CA ASN A 282 -22.85 24.36 -16.39
C ASN A 282 -24.37 24.53 -16.59
N GLU A 283 -24.77 25.26 -17.63
CA GLU A 283 -26.16 25.72 -17.86
C GLU A 283 -27.22 24.61 -17.89
N LYS A 284 -26.86 23.39 -18.33
CA LYS A 284 -27.78 22.23 -18.39
C LYS A 284 -27.98 21.53 -17.03
N GLU A 285 -27.20 21.85 -16.01
CA GLU A 285 -27.27 21.23 -14.67
C GLU A 285 -27.63 22.22 -13.55
N LYS A 286 -27.84 23.51 -13.88
CA LYS A 286 -28.31 24.54 -12.93
C LYS A 286 -29.61 24.16 -12.20
N GLU A 287 -30.54 23.45 -12.85
CA GLU A 287 -31.76 22.95 -12.17
C GLU A 287 -31.49 21.86 -11.11
N LYS A 288 -30.36 21.12 -11.21
CA LYS A 288 -29.95 20.12 -10.21
C LYS A 288 -29.09 20.74 -9.09
N SER A 289 -28.40 21.84 -9.35
CA SER A 289 -27.42 22.44 -8.43
C SER A 289 -28.05 23.15 -7.21
N HIS A 290 -29.36 23.38 -7.22
CA HIS A 290 -30.09 24.00 -6.11
C HIS A 290 -30.85 23.01 -5.22
N LYS A 291 -30.72 21.70 -5.43
CA LYS A 291 -31.33 20.70 -4.55
C LYS A 291 -30.51 20.56 -3.27
N CYS A 292 -31.08 20.92 -2.13
CA CYS A 292 -30.50 20.61 -0.82
C CYS A 292 -30.43 19.09 -0.66
N ILE A 293 -29.22 18.54 -0.66
CA ILE A 293 -28.98 17.13 -0.39
C ILE A 293 -28.64 17.01 1.09
N GLN A 294 -29.46 16.26 1.83
CA GLN A 294 -29.25 16.04 3.25
C GLN A 294 -27.88 15.39 3.52
N GLY A 295 -27.19 15.89 4.54
CA GLY A 295 -25.89 15.39 4.98
C GLY A 295 -24.71 15.84 4.10
N CYS A 296 -24.89 16.84 3.23
CA CYS A 296 -23.76 17.43 2.50
C CYS A 296 -22.84 18.25 3.43
N ASP A 297 -23.38 18.96 4.41
CA ASP A 297 -22.56 19.71 5.37
C ASP A 297 -21.64 18.77 6.17
N ASP A 298 -22.20 17.71 6.76
CA ASP A 298 -21.43 16.67 7.44
C ASP A 298 -20.37 16.04 6.52
N LYS A 299 -20.72 15.83 5.24
CA LYS A 299 -19.80 15.27 4.26
C LYS A 299 -18.65 16.22 3.91
N CYS A 300 -18.93 17.50 3.76
CA CYS A 300 -17.90 18.49 3.48
C CYS A 300 -17.01 18.68 4.71
N GLU A 301 -17.58 18.67 5.91
CA GLU A 301 -16.82 18.84 7.16
C GLU A 301 -15.81 17.71 7.38
N CYS A 302 -16.16 16.44 7.17
CA CYS A 302 -15.13 15.40 7.35
C CYS A 302 -14.09 15.37 6.23
N VAL A 303 -14.44 15.77 5.00
CA VAL A 303 -13.42 15.94 3.95
C VAL A 303 -12.47 17.06 4.32
N LYS A 304 -12.96 18.15 4.91
CA LYS A 304 -12.15 19.24 5.44
C LYS A 304 -11.23 18.77 6.56
N GLN A 305 -11.75 18.05 7.56
CA GLN A 305 -10.92 17.47 8.64
C GLN A 305 -9.82 16.55 8.09
N TRP A 306 -10.13 15.72 7.09
CA TRP A 306 -9.13 14.90 6.42
C TRP A 306 -8.09 15.76 5.69
N LEU A 307 -8.50 16.82 4.99
CA LEU A 307 -7.57 17.75 4.33
C LEU A 307 -6.65 18.46 5.34
N ASP A 308 -7.18 18.90 6.48
CA ASP A 308 -6.40 19.56 7.53
C ASP A 308 -5.30 18.62 8.09
N LYS A 309 -5.65 17.35 8.32
CA LYS A 309 -4.68 16.31 8.69
C LYS A 309 -3.64 16.10 7.58
N LYS A 310 -4.04 15.99 6.31
CA LYS A 310 -3.11 15.84 5.17
C LYS A 310 -2.21 17.05 4.94
N SER A 311 -2.69 18.26 5.24
CA SER A 311 -1.86 19.46 5.20
C SER A 311 -0.78 19.41 6.27
N THR A 312 -1.12 18.96 7.48
CA THR A 312 -0.16 18.80 8.58
C THR A 312 0.90 17.75 8.24
N GLU A 313 0.48 16.58 7.75
CA GLU A 313 1.38 15.52 7.27
C GLU A 313 2.34 16.03 6.20
N TRP A 314 1.81 16.75 5.21
CA TRP A 314 2.59 17.30 4.11
C TRP A 314 3.65 18.30 4.59
N ASP A 315 3.30 19.17 5.54
CA ASP A 315 4.24 20.14 6.10
C ASP A 315 5.41 19.47 6.82
N GLU A 316 5.17 18.36 7.54
CA GLU A 316 6.24 17.59 8.18
C GLU A 316 7.14 16.88 7.17
N MET A 317 6.55 16.27 6.13
CA MET A 317 7.32 15.65 5.04
C MET A 317 8.16 16.67 4.29
N LYS A 318 7.60 17.85 4.01
CA LYS A 318 8.29 18.95 3.33
C LYS A 318 9.48 19.44 4.15
N LYS A 319 9.27 19.71 5.45
CA LYS A 319 10.36 20.10 6.37
C LYS A 319 11.48 19.06 6.40
N HIS A 320 11.13 17.77 6.44
CA HIS A 320 12.13 16.70 6.42
C HIS A 320 12.90 16.65 5.10
N TYR A 321 12.20 16.75 3.96
CA TYR A 321 12.82 16.77 2.64
C TYR A 321 13.78 17.96 2.49
N GLU A 322 13.34 19.17 2.85
CA GLU A 322 14.13 20.40 2.74
C GLU A 322 15.39 20.37 3.64
N LYS A 323 15.33 19.67 4.78
CA LYS A 323 16.50 19.47 5.65
C LYS A 323 17.61 18.66 4.96
N HIS A 324 17.25 17.76 4.04
CA HIS A 324 18.19 16.81 3.42
C HIS A 324 18.43 17.04 1.93
N SER A 325 17.67 17.94 1.30
CA SER A 325 17.81 18.34 -0.09
C SER A 325 18.79 19.50 -0.20
N ASN A 326 19.87 19.30 -0.95
CA ASN A 326 20.89 20.33 -1.21
C ASN A 326 20.96 20.74 -2.69
N ASP A 327 19.98 20.32 -3.51
CA ASP A 327 19.96 20.58 -4.95
C ASP A 327 18.72 21.38 -5.33
N ASP A 328 18.95 22.63 -5.77
CA ASP A 328 17.92 23.56 -6.23
C ASP A 328 17.14 23.02 -7.45
N ASN A 329 17.71 22.08 -8.22
CA ASN A 329 17.03 21.42 -9.34
C ASN A 329 16.13 20.27 -8.89
N GLU A 330 16.29 19.81 -7.65
CA GLU A 330 15.54 18.68 -7.08
C GLU A 330 14.57 19.16 -6.00
N THR A 331 13.91 20.29 -6.22
CA THR A 331 12.85 20.77 -5.33
C THR A 331 11.78 19.70 -5.09
N ILE A 332 11.11 19.76 -3.93
CA ILE A 332 9.99 18.86 -3.63
C ILE A 332 8.89 18.94 -4.71
N ALA A 333 8.64 20.11 -5.28
CA ALA A 333 7.68 20.29 -6.38
C ALA A 333 8.10 19.52 -7.64
N PHE A 334 9.37 19.60 -8.03
CA PHE A 334 9.92 18.80 -9.12
C PHE A 334 9.76 17.30 -8.85
N ARG A 335 10.00 16.85 -7.60
CA ARG A 335 9.84 15.43 -7.22
C ARG A 335 8.39 14.95 -7.34
N VAL A 336 7.44 15.73 -6.82
CA VAL A 336 6.01 15.43 -6.91
C VAL A 336 5.58 15.31 -8.36
N LYS A 337 6.00 16.26 -9.21
CA LYS A 337 5.73 16.24 -10.65
C LYS A 337 6.28 14.99 -11.33
N SER A 338 7.54 14.66 -11.08
CA SER A 338 8.20 13.47 -11.62
C SER A 338 7.49 12.19 -11.16
N TYR A 339 7.09 12.11 -9.89
CA TYR A 339 6.32 10.99 -9.37
C TYR A 339 4.99 10.80 -10.10
N PHE A 340 4.20 11.88 -10.23
CA PHE A 340 2.90 11.82 -10.92
C PHE A 340 3.04 11.48 -12.40
N ARG A 341 4.10 11.98 -13.06
CA ARG A 341 4.41 11.70 -14.48
C ARG A 341 4.97 10.31 -14.76
N GLU A 342 5.55 9.64 -13.77
CA GLU A 342 6.25 8.36 -14.02
C GLU A 342 5.63 7.15 -13.32
N GLN A 343 4.98 7.36 -12.17
CA GLN A 343 4.59 6.25 -11.29
C GLN A 343 3.07 6.05 -11.23
N LEU A 344 2.27 7.12 -11.19
CA LEU A 344 0.81 7.01 -11.03
C LEU A 344 0.04 6.79 -12.34
N HIS A 345 0.72 6.75 -13.48
CA HIS A 345 0.09 6.42 -14.76
C HIS A 345 -0.43 4.98 -14.85
N PHE A 346 0.07 4.05 -14.03
CA PHE A 346 -0.35 2.65 -14.12
C PHE A 346 -1.81 2.42 -13.69
N ASP A 347 -2.35 3.26 -12.79
CA ASP A 347 -3.70 3.10 -12.24
C ASP A 347 -4.65 4.25 -12.62
N ASN A 348 -4.22 5.18 -13.48
CA ASN A 348 -4.94 6.38 -13.93
C ASN A 348 -5.45 7.31 -12.78
N GLN A 349 -4.95 7.12 -11.55
CA GLN A 349 -5.43 7.82 -10.36
C GLN A 349 -5.05 9.31 -10.38
N ALA A 350 -3.85 9.65 -10.83
CA ALA A 350 -3.42 11.05 -10.96
C ALA A 350 -4.27 11.81 -11.98
N THR A 351 -4.54 11.21 -13.15
CA THR A 351 -5.43 11.79 -14.16
C THR A 351 -6.83 12.04 -13.59
N LYS A 352 -7.38 11.07 -12.85
CA LYS A 352 -8.69 11.20 -12.20
C LYS A 352 -8.72 12.32 -11.16
N ALA A 353 -7.62 12.49 -10.41
CA ALA A 353 -7.51 13.59 -9.45
C ALA A 353 -7.54 14.95 -10.16
N GLN A 354 -6.86 15.07 -11.31
CA GLN A 354 -6.83 16.28 -12.15
C GLN A 354 -8.19 16.66 -12.77
N GLU A 355 -9.20 15.78 -12.78
CA GLU A 355 -10.56 16.11 -13.26
C GLU A 355 -11.28 17.15 -12.39
N VAL A 356 -10.60 17.77 -11.42
CA VAL A 356 -11.13 18.88 -10.61
C VAL A 356 -11.00 20.22 -11.33
N VAL A 357 -10.13 20.30 -12.34
CA VAL A 357 -9.96 21.47 -13.20
C VAL A 357 -10.18 21.07 -14.66
N GLU A 358 -10.69 21.99 -15.46
CA GLU A 358 -11.12 21.69 -16.83
C GLU A 358 -9.97 21.83 -17.82
N THR A 359 -9.18 22.90 -17.70
CA THR A 359 -8.20 23.24 -18.72
C THR A 359 -6.92 22.40 -18.60
N PRO A 360 -6.28 22.03 -19.72
CA PRO A 360 -4.98 21.35 -19.69
C PRO A 360 -3.90 22.12 -18.91
N CYS A 361 -3.94 23.46 -18.94
CA CYS A 361 -2.99 24.31 -18.23
C CYS A 361 -3.16 24.18 -16.71
N GLU A 362 -4.39 24.29 -16.19
CA GLU A 362 -4.67 24.09 -14.77
C GLU A 362 -4.30 22.68 -14.31
N LYS A 363 -4.56 21.66 -15.15
CA LYS A 363 -4.15 20.28 -14.84
C LYS A 363 -2.63 20.15 -14.68
N GLN A 364 -1.85 20.85 -15.49
CA GLN A 364 -0.40 20.88 -15.36
C GLN A 364 0.05 21.64 -14.10
N GLN A 365 -0.63 22.74 -13.76
CA GLN A 365 -0.36 23.53 -12.56
C GLN A 365 -0.57 22.76 -11.26
N LEU A 366 -1.56 21.86 -11.18
CA LEU A 366 -1.84 21.04 -9.99
C LEU A 366 -0.63 20.23 -9.50
N TRP A 367 0.26 19.81 -10.40
CA TRP A 367 1.47 19.06 -10.07
C TRP A 367 2.73 19.91 -10.05
N GLY A 368 2.60 21.23 -10.19
CA GLY A 368 3.69 22.21 -10.18
C GLY A 368 4.05 22.74 -11.58
N CYS A 369 4.07 24.07 -11.70
CA CYS A 369 4.86 24.76 -12.72
C CYS A 369 6.34 24.70 -12.30
N THR A 370 7.19 24.23 -13.21
CA THR A 370 8.64 24.35 -13.09
C THR A 370 9.11 25.27 -14.18
#